data_AF-A0A535WXT4-F1
#
_entry.id   AF-A0A535WXT4-F1
#
_cell.length_a   1.000
_cell.length_b   1.000
_cell.length_c   1.000
_cell.angle_alpha   90.00
_cell.angle_beta   90.00
_cell.angle_gamma   90.00
#
_symmetry.space_group_name_H-M   'P 1'
#
loop_
_entity.id
_entity.type
_entity.pdbx_description
1 polymer ?
#
loop_
_entity_poly.entity_id
_entity_poly.type
_entity_poly.pdbx_seq_one_letter_code
_entity_poly.pdbx_strand_id
1 'polypeptide(L)'
;MTKIYLAPYINFQGKAREAMEHYHKVLGGKLEMFAADEHGRPRPAAKGDRIMHAQLELDGVVIVASDGHPKYAPKVGEHIGLQIRG
;
A
#
# COMPACT_ATOMS: atom_id res chain seq x y z
N MET A 1 16.27 19.35 -13.78
CA MET A 1 15.50 18.25 -14.38
C MET A 1 14.29 18.00 -13.51
N THR A 2 13.09 17.93 -14.08
CA THR A 2 11.86 17.62 -13.34
C THR A 2 11.88 16.16 -12.92
N LYS A 3 11.56 15.88 -11.66
CA LYS A 3 11.60 14.53 -11.10
C LYS A 3 10.21 13.90 -11.21
N ILE A 4 10.10 12.82 -11.97
CA ILE A 4 8.85 12.05 -12.10
C ILE A 4 8.71 11.17 -10.87
N TYR A 5 7.52 11.19 -10.26
CA TYR A 5 7.14 10.30 -9.18
C TYR A 5 6.12 9.29 -9.68
N LEU A 6 6.43 8.01 -9.48
CA LEU A 6 5.50 6.92 -9.73
C LEU A 6 4.81 6.52 -8.43
N ALA A 7 3.49 6.42 -8.47
CA ALA A 7 2.71 5.93 -7.34
C ALA A 7 1.82 4.74 -7.75
N PRO A 8 2.40 3.52 -7.90
CA PRO A 8 1.59 2.33 -8.10
C PRO A 8 0.77 2.04 -6.85
N TYR A 9 -0.49 1.67 -7.06
CA TYR A 9 -1.40 1.17 -6.04
C TYR A 9 -1.62 -0.33 -6.25
N ILE A 10 -1.38 -1.14 -5.22
CA ILE A 10 -1.52 -2.61 -5.31
C ILE A 10 -2.51 -3.11 -4.25
N ASN A 11 -3.50 -3.89 -4.66
CA ASN A 11 -4.39 -4.62 -3.76
C ASN A 11 -3.88 -6.07 -3.57
N PHE A 12 -3.43 -6.40 -2.38
CA PHE A 12 -2.85 -7.70 -2.03
C PHE A 12 -3.82 -8.70 -1.41
N GLN A 13 -5.11 -8.36 -1.30
CA GLN A 13 -6.16 -9.26 -0.82
C GLN A 13 -5.86 -9.96 0.53
N GLY A 14 -5.26 -9.26 1.49
CA GLY A 14 -4.93 -9.80 2.81
C GLY A 14 -3.44 -10.06 3.05
N LYS A 15 -2.58 -9.81 2.05
CA LYS A 15 -1.13 -9.97 2.12
C LYS A 15 -0.34 -8.67 2.07
N ALA A 16 -0.99 -7.51 2.18
CA ALA A 16 -0.32 -6.22 2.00
C ALA A 16 0.81 -6.01 3.02
N ARG A 17 0.62 -6.39 4.28
CA ARG A 17 1.65 -6.29 5.32
C ARG A 17 2.92 -7.06 4.94
N GLU A 18 2.77 -8.35 4.63
CA GLU A 18 3.89 -9.23 4.26
C GLU A 18 4.64 -8.68 3.04
N ALA A 19 3.91 -8.29 2.00
CA ALA A 19 4.49 -7.73 0.78
C ALA A 19 5.22 -6.42 1.02
N MET A 20 4.61 -5.48 1.75
CA MET A 20 5.20 -4.15 1.99
C MET A 20 6.38 -4.21 2.96
N GLU A 21 6.34 -5.08 3.98
CA GLU A 21 7.49 -5.34 4.86
C GLU A 21 8.65 -5.97 4.08
N HIS A 22 8.36 -6.89 3.14
CA HIS A 22 9.36 -7.45 2.24
C HIS A 22 9.97 -6.37 1.32
N TYR A 23 9.14 -5.53 0.69
CA TYR A 23 9.62 -4.45 -0.16
C TYR A 23 10.47 -3.45 0.62
N HIS A 24 10.05 -3.05 1.82
CA HIS A 24 10.84 -2.19 2.69
C HIS A 24 12.19 -2.83 3.06
N LYS A 25 12.22 -4.13 3.35
CA LYS A 25 13.47 -4.86 3.62
C LYS A 25 14.43 -4.84 2.42
N VAL A 26 13.92 -4.95 1.20
CA VAL A 26 14.74 -5.03 -0.03
C VAL A 26 15.13 -3.65 -0.54
N LEU A 27 14.20 -2.70 -0.53
CA LEU A 27 14.32 -1.38 -1.16
C LEU A 27 14.73 -0.28 -0.17
N GLY A 28 14.58 -0.51 1.14
CA GLY A 28 14.70 0.53 2.16
C GLY A 28 13.54 1.52 2.08
N GLY A 29 13.80 2.79 2.42
CA GLY A 29 12.79 3.86 2.39
C GLY A 29 12.00 4.01 3.69
N LYS A 30 10.88 4.73 3.64
CA LYS A 30 9.99 4.96 4.78
C LYS A 30 8.68 4.19 4.55
N LEU A 31 8.42 3.18 5.39
CA LEU A 31 7.17 2.42 5.38
C LEU A 31 6.21 2.89 6.47
N GLU A 32 4.99 3.26 6.08
CA GLU A 32 3.87 3.54 6.98
C GLU A 32 2.68 2.64 6.64
N MET A 33 2.00 2.12 7.65
CA MET A 33 0.86 1.21 7.50
C MET A 33 -0.28 1.59 8.42
N PHE A 34 -1.47 1.67 7.86
CA PHE A 34 -2.70 2.06 8.52
C PHE A 34 -3.78 0.99 8.38
N ALA A 35 -4.48 0.77 9.48
CA ALA A 35 -5.70 -0.02 9.57
C ALA A 35 -6.90 0.90 9.80
N ALA A 36 -8.10 0.35 9.74
CA ALA A 36 -9.31 1.05 10.15
C ALA A 36 -9.63 0.76 11.64
N ASP A 37 -10.10 1.76 12.37
CA ASP A 37 -10.75 1.57 13.67
C ASP A 37 -12.22 1.11 13.49
N GLU A 38 -12.92 0.93 14.60
CA GLU A 38 -14.33 0.48 14.62
C GLU A 38 -15.30 1.45 13.90
N HIS A 39 -14.88 2.70 13.71
CA HIS A 39 -15.63 3.73 13.01
C HIS A 39 -15.12 3.96 11.58
N GLY A 40 -14.21 3.12 11.09
CA GLY A 40 -13.65 3.22 9.74
C GLY A 40 -12.57 4.31 9.59
N ARG A 41 -12.08 4.88 10.69
CA ARG A 41 -11.05 5.94 10.65
C ARG A 41 -9.66 5.32 10.61
N PRO A 42 -8.70 5.98 9.92
CA PRO A 42 -7.32 5.48 9.87
C PRO A 42 -6.65 5.53 11.25
N ARG A 43 -5.96 4.45 11.59
CA ARG A 43 -5.05 4.36 12.75
C ARG A 43 -3.79 3.59 12.36
N PRO A 44 -2.67 3.73 13.10
CA PRO A 44 -1.51 2.87 12.92
C PRO A 44 -1.90 1.38 12.98
N ALA A 45 -1.41 0.61 12.00
CA ALA A 45 -1.73 -0.81 11.90
C ALA A 45 -0.90 -1.64 12.89
N ALA A 46 -1.57 -2.42 13.74
CA ALA A 46 -0.99 -3.42 14.62
C ALA A 46 -0.86 -4.78 13.91
N LYS A 47 -0.15 -5.71 14.57
CA LYS A 47 -0.02 -7.09 14.09
C LYS A 47 -1.40 -7.75 14.05
N GLY A 48 -1.72 -8.39 12.92
CA GLY A 48 -3.01 -9.05 12.69
C GLY A 48 -4.09 -8.17 12.07
N ASP A 49 -3.87 -6.85 11.99
CA ASP A 49 -4.79 -5.96 11.27
C ASP A 49 -4.73 -6.20 9.76
N ARG A 50 -5.90 -6.07 9.11
CA ARG A 50 -5.96 -5.81 7.67
C ARG A 50 -5.48 -4.40 7.37
N ILE A 51 -4.68 -4.28 6.32
CA ILE A 51 -4.13 -3.01 5.87
C ILE A 51 -5.15 -2.29 5.01
N MET A 52 -5.63 -1.16 5.52
CA MET A 52 -6.48 -0.25 4.76
C MET A 52 -5.65 0.59 3.78
N HIS A 53 -4.47 1.02 4.24
CA HIS A 53 -3.54 1.81 3.44
C HIS A 53 -2.11 1.59 3.94
N ALA A 54 -1.21 1.23 3.02
CA ALA A 54 0.22 1.21 3.25
C ALA A 54 0.91 2.09 2.22
N GLN A 55 1.98 2.76 2.64
CA GLN A 55 2.76 3.65 1.79
C GLN A 55 4.24 3.41 2.07
N LEU A 56 4.99 3.07 1.02
CA LEU A 56 6.44 2.95 1.03
C LEU A 56 7.03 4.04 0.15
N GLU A 57 7.69 5.01 0.77
CA GLU A 57 8.37 6.10 0.08
C GLU A 57 9.85 5.82 -0.08
N LEU A 58 10.33 5.91 -1.32
CA LEU A 58 11.74 5.86 -1.71
C LEU A 58 12.01 6.85 -2.85
N ASP A 59 13.26 6.99 -3.26
CA ASP A 59 13.64 8.04 -4.18
C ASP A 59 12.96 7.93 -5.56
N GLY A 60 12.04 8.85 -5.86
CA GLY A 60 11.29 8.88 -7.12
C GLY A 60 10.12 7.89 -7.22
N VAL A 61 9.82 7.12 -6.17
CA VAL A 61 8.73 6.13 -6.16
C VAL A 61 8.00 6.11 -4.82
N VAL A 62 6.67 6.06 -4.88
CA VAL A 62 5.80 5.85 -3.72
C VAL A 62 4.93 4.62 -3.96
N ILE A 63 5.26 3.48 -3.37
CA ILE A 63 4.43 2.28 -3.52
C ILE A 63 3.28 2.37 -2.51
N VAL A 64 2.05 2.36 -3.02
CA VAL A 64 0.84 2.35 -2.18
C VAL A 64 0.20 0.97 -2.25
N ALA A 65 -0.30 0.47 -1.12
CA ALA A 65 -0.94 -0.83 -1.08
C ALA A 65 -2.14 -0.88 -0.12
N SER A 66 -3.01 -1.85 -0.33
CA SER A 66 -4.05 -2.23 0.63
C SER A 66 -4.38 -3.72 0.54
N ASP A 67 -5.17 -4.21 1.49
CA ASP A 67 -5.81 -5.53 1.40
C ASP A 67 -7.16 -5.50 0.69
N GLY A 68 -7.60 -4.32 0.23
CA GLY A 68 -8.93 -4.10 -0.32
C GLY A 68 -10.05 -4.43 0.65
N HIS A 69 -11.28 -4.30 0.16
CA HIS A 69 -12.46 -4.69 0.93
C HIS A 69 -12.71 -6.21 0.78
N PRO A 70 -12.88 -6.98 1.87
CA PRO A 70 -13.05 -8.44 1.80
C PRO A 70 -14.24 -8.89 0.94
N LYS A 71 -15.33 -8.12 0.91
CA LYS A 71 -16.52 -8.43 0.10
C LYS A 71 -16.34 -8.13 -1.40
N TYR A 72 -15.33 -7.35 -1.77
CA TYR A 72 -15.11 -6.87 -3.14
C TYR A 72 -13.69 -7.20 -3.57
N ALA A 73 -13.41 -8.49 -3.73
CA ALA A 73 -12.11 -8.93 -4.24
C ALA A 73 -11.89 -8.33 -5.64
N PRO A 74 -10.70 -7.76 -5.93
CA PRO A 74 -10.40 -7.25 -7.26
C PRO A 74 -10.37 -8.41 -8.26
N LYS A 75 -10.85 -8.16 -9.48
CA LYS A 75 -10.72 -9.11 -10.57
C LYS A 75 -9.25 -9.25 -10.96
N VAL A 76 -8.87 -10.41 -11.46
CA VAL A 76 -7.53 -10.60 -12.05
C VAL A 76 -7.33 -9.53 -13.13
N GLY A 77 -6.21 -8.81 -13.05
CA GLY A 77 -5.92 -7.65 -13.90
C GLY A 77 -6.33 -6.27 -13.36
N GLU A 78 -7.20 -6.20 -12.33
CA GLU A 78 -7.68 -4.93 -11.75
C GLU A 78 -7.07 -4.63 -10.35
N HIS A 79 -6.04 -5.38 -9.95
CA HIS A 79 -5.41 -5.26 -8.64
C HIS A 79 -4.26 -4.24 -8.60
N ILE A 80 -3.92 -3.63 -9.75
CA ILE A 80 -2.86 -2.61 -9.86
C ILE A 80 -3.42 -1.38 -10.56
N GLY A 81 -3.20 -0.20 -9.97
CA GLY A 81 -3.37 1.10 -10.61
C GLY A 81 -2.04 1.85 -10.62
N LEU A 82 -1.81 2.72 -11.60
CA LEU A 82 -0.61 3.54 -11.67
C LEU A 82 -0.98 5.02 -11.72
N GLN A 83 -0.42 5.79 -10.80
CA GLN A 83 -0.47 7.25 -10.84
C GLN A 83 0.91 7.80 -11.20
N ILE A 84 0.93 8.83 -12.04
CA ILE A 84 2.15 9.55 -12.46
C ILE A 84 2.02 10.98 -11.96
N ARG A 85 3.05 11.48 -11.29
CA ARG A 85 3.13 12.86 -10.80
C ARG A 85 4.45 13.48 -11.31
N GLY A 86 4.42 14.73 -11.75
CA GLY A 86 5.58 15.43 -12.31
C GLY A 86 5.41 16.94 -12.25
#